data_AF-A0A7C4EN72-F1
#
_entry.id   AF-A0A7C4EN72-F1
#
_cell.length_a   1.000
_cell.length_b   1.000
_cell.length_c   1.000
_cell.angle_alpha   90.00
_cell.angle_beta   90.00
_cell.angle_gamma   90.00
#
_symmetry.space_group_name_H-M   'P 1'
#
loop_
_entity.id
_entity.type
_entity.pdbx_description
1 polymer ?
#
loop_
_entity_poly.entity_id
_entity_poly.type
_entity_poly.pdbx_seq_one_letter_code
_entity_poly.pdbx_strand_id
1 'polypeptide(L)'
;MIETIKKNFLQGFKTFKFWAQVLSERIKVEINVLRLIGELSKLTEKKNEILKEIGKEVYENPGELTRSEKISNLIKQIKELETVLEEKRKRLNDLEDISKWNL
;
A
#
# COMPACT_ATOMS: atom_id res chain seq x y z
N MET A 1 -32.98 -22.73 -36.26
CA MET A 1 -32.11 -21.54 -36.41
C MET A 1 -32.31 -20.53 -35.28
N ILE A 2 -33.51 -19.99 -35.06
CA ILE A 2 -33.78 -19.01 -33.98
C ILE A 2 -33.48 -19.56 -32.58
N GLU A 3 -33.83 -20.82 -32.29
CA GLU A 3 -33.50 -21.46 -31.01
C GLU A 3 -31.99 -21.62 -30.79
N THR A 4 -31.25 -21.94 -31.85
CA THR A 4 -29.79 -22.03 -31.85
C THR A 4 -29.17 -20.67 -31.58
N ILE A 5 -29.68 -19.60 -32.21
CA ILE A 5 -29.24 -18.22 -31.97
C ILE A 5 -29.51 -17.82 -30.52
N LYS A 6 -30.71 -18.11 -29.99
CA LYS A 6 -31.08 -17.82 -28.60
C LYS A 6 -30.18 -18.57 -27.60
N LYS A 7 -29.88 -19.83 -27.87
CA LYS A 7 -28.98 -20.66 -27.05
C LYS A 7 -27.55 -20.10 -27.05
N ASN A 8 -27.04 -19.72 -28.22
CA ASN A 8 -25.71 -19.11 -28.36
C ASN A 8 -25.62 -17.75 -27.66
N PHE A 9 -26.67 -16.94 -27.74
CA PHE A 9 -26.72 -15.65 -27.05
C PHE A 9 -26.76 -15.79 -25.53
N LEU A 10 -27.55 -16.74 -25.02
CA LEU A 10 -27.59 -17.07 -23.59
C LEU A 10 -26.23 -17.59 -23.09
N GLN A 11 -25.54 -18.40 -23.90
CA GLN A 11 -24.21 -18.89 -23.57
C GLN A 11 -23.18 -17.76 -23.57
N GLY A 12 -23.18 -16.90 -24.59
CA GLY A 12 -22.34 -15.70 -24.65
C GLY A 12 -22.57 -14.75 -23.48
N PHE A 13 -23.83 -14.54 -23.08
CA PHE A 13 -24.16 -13.72 -21.91
C PHE A 13 -23.65 -14.32 -20.60
N LYS A 14 -23.72 -15.65 -20.44
CA LYS A 14 -23.13 -16.33 -19.28
C LYS A 14 -21.62 -16.16 -19.23
N THR A 15 -20.94 -16.33 -20.36
CA THR A 15 -19.48 -16.15 -20.45
C THR A 15 -19.09 -14.70 -20.17
N PHE A 16 -19.81 -13.72 -20.72
CA PHE A 16 -19.59 -12.30 -20.43
C PHE A 16 -19.78 -12.00 -18.94
N LYS A 17 -20.85 -12.50 -18.31
CA LYS A 17 -21.11 -12.32 -16.88
C LYS A 17 -19.97 -12.90 -16.04
N PHE A 18 -19.48 -14.09 -16.39
CA PHE A 18 -18.34 -14.72 -15.72
C PHE A 18 -17.09 -13.82 -15.79
N TRP A 19 -16.71 -13.36 -16.98
CA TRP A 19 -15.55 -12.47 -17.13
C TRP A 19 -15.73 -11.13 -16.42
N ALA A 20 -16.93 -10.53 -16.48
CA ALA A 20 -17.22 -9.29 -15.77
C ALA A 20 -17.10 -9.46 -14.24
N GLN A 21 -17.55 -10.60 -13.69
CA GLN A 21 -17.39 -10.91 -12.27
C GLN A 21 -15.92 -11.08 -11.88
N VAL A 22 -15.17 -11.88 -12.63
CA VAL A 22 -13.73 -12.10 -12.39
C VAL A 22 -12.95 -10.78 -12.46
N LEU A 23 -13.20 -9.97 -13.49
CA LEU A 23 -12.51 -8.70 -13.68
C LEU A 23 -12.85 -7.71 -12.56
N SER A 24 -14.12 -7.63 -12.14
CA SER A 24 -14.55 -6.78 -11.02
C SER A 24 -13.81 -7.12 -9.73
N GLU A 25 -13.72 -8.41 -9.38
CA GLU A 25 -13.02 -8.82 -8.16
C GLU A 25 -11.51 -8.55 -8.25
N ARG A 26 -10.89 -8.80 -9.42
CA ARG A 26 -9.46 -8.51 -9.63
C ARG A 26 -9.13 -7.02 -9.52
N ILE A 27 -9.93 -6.15 -10.15
CA ILE A 27 -9.73 -4.70 -10.10
C ILE A 27 -9.83 -4.19 -8.66
N LYS A 28 -10.77 -4.71 -7.85
CA LYS A 28 -10.89 -4.33 -6.43
C LYS A 28 -9.61 -4.63 -5.65
N VAL A 29 -9.04 -5.82 -5.86
CA VAL A 29 -7.77 -6.21 -5.23
C VAL A 29 -6.63 -5.29 -5.67
N GLU A 30 -6.48 -5.06 -6.98
CA GLU A 30 -5.42 -4.20 -7.53
C GLU A 30 -5.51 -2.76 -7.01
N ILE A 31 -6.70 -2.17 -6.96
CA ILE A 31 -6.90 -0.81 -6.43
C ILE A 31 -6.49 -0.75 -4.95
N ASN A 32 -6.83 -1.77 -4.15
CA ASN A 32 -6.48 -1.81 -2.74
C ASN A 32 -4.95 -1.94 -2.54
N VAL A 33 -4.29 -2.77 -3.36
CA VAL A 33 -2.82 -2.89 -3.36
C VAL A 33 -2.17 -1.56 -3.73
N LEU A 34 -2.62 -0.92 -4.81
CA LEU A 34 -2.10 0.39 -5.24
C LEU A 34 -2.29 1.47 -4.17
N ARG A 35 -3.46 1.49 -3.51
CA ARG A 35 -3.71 2.42 -2.39
C ARG A 35 -2.72 2.20 -1.25
N LEU A 36 -2.48 0.94 -0.90
CA LEU A 36 -1.58 0.57 0.20
C LEU A 36 -0.11 0.91 -0.12
N ILE A 37 0.32 0.71 -1.37
CA ILE A 37 1.62 1.18 -1.88
C ILE A 37 1.72 2.71 -1.79
N GLY A 38 0.67 3.43 -2.19
CA GLY A 38 0.61 4.89 -2.09
C GLY A 38 0.72 5.38 -0.65
N GLU A 39 0.08 4.71 0.30
CA GLU A 39 0.22 5.02 1.73
C GLU A 39 1.63 4.75 2.27
N LEU A 40 2.26 3.64 1.87
CA LEU A 40 3.65 3.34 2.22
C LEU A 40 4.62 4.39 1.68
N SER A 41 4.43 4.84 0.44
CA SER A 41 5.23 5.90 -0.17
C SER A 41 5.12 7.21 0.62
N LYS A 42 3.90 7.65 0.97
CA LYS A 42 3.68 8.85 1.78
C LYS A 42 4.32 8.77 3.17
N LEU A 43 4.23 7.61 3.83
CA LEU A 43 4.87 7.41 5.14
C LEU A 43 6.39 7.42 5.06
N THR A 44 6.94 6.86 3.98
CA THR A 44 8.38 6.87 3.72
C THR A 44 8.88 8.29 3.47
N GLU A 45 8.12 9.08 2.72
CA GLU A 45 8.41 10.49 2.49
C GLU A 45 8.41 11.30 3.80
N LYS A 46 7.39 11.12 4.65
CA LYS A 46 7.36 11.73 5.99
C LYS A 46 8.57 11.35 6.85
N LYS A 47 8.97 10.07 6.85
CA LYS A 47 10.18 9.62 7.55
C LYS A 47 11.42 10.36 7.03
N ASN A 48 11.54 10.52 5.71
CA ASN A 48 12.66 11.23 5.10
C ASN A 48 12.67 12.72 5.46
N GLU A 49 11.51 13.36 5.55
CA GLU A 49 11.40 14.76 6.02
C GLU A 49 11.90 14.92 7.46
N ILE A 50 11.46 14.04 8.37
CA ILE A 50 11.91 14.07 9.77
C ILE A 50 13.42 13.82 9.86
N LEU A 51 13.97 12.90 9.07
CA LEU A 51 15.41 12.66 9.01
C LEU A 51 16.19 13.90 8.53
N LYS A 52 15.66 14.64 7.54
CA LYS A 52 16.25 15.91 7.10
C LYS A 52 16.19 16.95 8.22
N GLU A 53 15.09 17.03 8.96
CA GLU A 53 14.95 17.95 10.09
C GLU A 53 15.95 17.63 11.20
N ILE A 54 16.12 16.35 11.55
CA ILE A 54 17.16 15.91 12.49
C ILE A 54 18.54 16.31 11.95
N GLY A 55 18.85 16.01 10.69
CA GLY A 55 20.13 16.36 10.10
C GLY A 55 20.43 17.86 10.14
N LYS A 56 19.42 18.70 9.90
CA LYS A 56 19.52 20.15 10.01
C LYS A 56 19.79 20.59 11.45
N GLU A 57 19.04 20.08 12.41
CA GLU A 57 19.20 20.40 13.84
C GLU A 57 20.60 20.01 14.36
N VAL A 58 21.10 18.86 13.91
CA VAL A 58 22.45 18.37 14.25
C VAL A 58 23.54 19.25 13.65
N TYR A 59 23.35 19.72 12.42
CA TYR A 59 24.29 20.61 11.74
C TYR A 59 24.31 22.01 12.34
N GLU A 60 23.14 22.55 12.70
CA GLU A 60 23.01 23.90 13.27
C GLU A 60 23.51 23.97 14.71
N ASN A 61 23.36 22.89 15.50
CA ASN A 61 23.75 22.84 16.91
C ASN A 61 24.73 21.69 17.21
N PRO A 62 25.97 21.74 16.69
CA PRO A 62 26.97 20.70 16.91
C PRO A 62 27.49 20.74 18.35
N GLY A 63 26.81 20.03 19.26
CA GLY A 63 27.19 19.94 20.67
C GLY A 63 26.04 19.67 21.64
N GLU A 64 24.79 19.96 21.23
CA GLU A 64 23.59 19.76 22.07
C GLU A 64 22.75 18.53 21.69
N LEU A 65 23.28 17.69 20.80
CA LEU A 65 22.67 16.46 20.28
C LEU A 65 21.97 15.59 21.32
N THR A 66 22.57 15.40 22.49
CA THR A 66 22.06 14.54 23.57
C THR A 66 21.11 15.24 24.53
N ARG A 67 21.00 16.57 24.48
CA ARG A 67 20.12 17.38 25.37
C ARG A 67 18.95 17.99 24.63
N SER A 68 18.95 17.99 23.30
CA SER A 68 17.84 18.50 22.50
C SER A 68 16.61 17.59 22.65
N GLU A 69 15.66 18.04 23.47
CA GLU A 69 14.34 17.42 23.61
C GLU A 69 13.61 17.33 22.26
N LYS A 70 13.90 18.27 21.36
CA LYS A 70 13.42 18.28 19.98
C LYS A 70 13.94 17.07 19.18
N ILE A 71 15.24 16.79 19.20
CA ILE A 71 15.82 15.61 18.52
C ILE A 71 15.25 14.32 19.12
N SER A 72 15.12 14.24 20.45
CA SER A 72 14.53 13.07 21.14
C SER A 72 13.08 12.81 20.69
N ASN A 73 12.27 13.86 20.56
CA ASN A 73 10.91 13.76 20.06
C ASN A 73 10.84 13.35 18.59
N LEU A 74 11.72 13.89 17.73
CA LEU A 74 11.79 13.49 16.31
C LEU A 74 12.20 12.01 16.17
N ILE A 75 13.12 11.51 17.01
CA ILE A 75 13.50 10.10 17.05
C ILE A 75 12.33 9.21 17.47
N LYS A 76 11.54 9.62 18.47
CA LYS A 76 10.31 8.89 18.86
C LYS A 76 9.32 8.81 17.70
N GLN A 77 9.08 9.93 17.01
CA GLN A 77 8.19 9.96 15.84
C GLN A 77 8.68 9.04 14.72
N ILE A 78 10.00 8.95 14.47
CA ILE A 78 10.55 7.98 13.51
C ILE A 78 10.25 6.55 13.93
N LYS A 79 10.44 6.18 15.21
CA LYS A 79 10.17 4.82 15.67
C LYS A 79 8.69 4.44 15.54
N GLU A 80 7.80 5.37 15.86
CA GLU A 80 6.35 5.19 15.65
C GLU A 80 6.03 5.00 14.17
N LEU A 81 6.58 5.84 13.30
CA LEU A 81 6.42 5.71 11.84
C LEU A 81 6.98 4.40 11.30
N GLU A 82 8.12 3.93 11.81
CA GLU A 82 8.70 2.64 11.45
C GLU A 82 7.79 1.48 11.83
N THR A 83 7.19 1.53 13.02
CA THR A 83 6.21 0.52 13.45
C THR A 83 5.02 0.46 12.49
N VAL A 84 4.47 1.63 12.11
CA VAL A 84 3.36 1.72 11.16
C VAL A 84 3.76 1.26 9.75
N LEU A 85 4.98 1.57 9.31
CA LEU A 85 5.52 1.11 8.03
C LEU A 85 5.67 -0.41 8.00
N GLU A 86 6.18 -1.01 9.08
CA GLU A 86 6.37 -2.45 9.21
C GLU A 86 5.02 -3.18 9.16
N GLU A 87 4.01 -2.67 9.89
CA GLU A 87 2.65 -3.22 9.86
C GLU A 87 2.04 -3.17 8.45
N LYS A 88 2.18 -2.04 7.75
CA LYS A 88 1.67 -1.91 6.38
C LYS A 88 2.43 -2.78 5.39
N ARG A 89 3.75 -2.93 5.53
CA ARG A 89 4.55 -3.86 4.72
C ARG A 89 4.11 -5.30 4.93
N LYS A 90 3.86 -5.69 6.18
CA LYS A 90 3.34 -7.03 6.49
C LYS A 90 1.99 -7.28 5.80
N ARG A 91 1.06 -6.33 5.88
CA ARG A 91 -0.22 -6.42 5.16
C ARG A 91 -0.06 -6.51 3.64
N LEU A 92 0.93 -5.82 3.07
CA LEU A 92 1.23 -5.93 1.64
C LEU A 92 1.72 -7.34 1.28
N ASN A 93 2.64 -7.89 2.08
CA ASN A 93 3.17 -9.23 1.87
C ASN A 93 2.06 -10.30 2.01
N ASP A 94 1.17 -10.14 2.99
CA ASP A 94 0.01 -11.03 3.16
C ASP A 94 -0.91 -11.00 1.92
N LEU A 95 -1.09 -9.84 1.30
CA LEU A 95 -1.87 -9.69 0.06
C LEU A 95 -1.13 -10.29 -1.16
N GLU A 96 0.19 -10.17 -1.20
CA GLU A 96 1.02 -10.79 -2.24
C GLU A 96 0.90 -12.33 -2.19
N ASP A 97 0.90 -12.92 -0.99
CA ASP A 97 0.76 -14.37 -0.84
C ASP A 97 -0.65 -14.85 -1.21
N ILE A 98 -1.72 -14.10 -0.90
CA ILE A 98 -3.08 -14.43 -1.36
C ILE A 98 -3.17 -14.40 -2.90
N SER A 99 -2.43 -13.51 -3.55
CA SER A 99 -2.36 -13.45 -5.02
C SER A 99 -1.66 -14.65 -5.65
N LYS A 100 -0.78 -15.36 -4.90
CA LYS A 100 -0.07 -16.57 -5.35
C LYS A 100 -0.93 -17.84 -5.27
N TRP A 101 -1.99 -17.88 -4.46
CA TRP A 101 -2.81 -19.08 -4.26
C TRP A 101 -4.09 -19.17 -5.11
N ASN A 102 -4.35 -18.19 -6.00
CA ASN A 102 -5.57 -18.15 -6.82
C ASN A 102 -5.31 -17.90 -8.32
N LEU A 103 -4.20 -18.40 -8.85
CA LEU A 103 -3.90 -18.47 -10.29
C LEU A 103 -3.85 -19.92 -10.76
#